data_AF-A0A2P4PVR2-F1
#
_entry.id   AF-A0A2P4PVR2-F1
#
_cell.length_a   1.000
_cell.length_b   1.000
_cell.length_c   1.000
_cell.angle_alpha   90.00
_cell.angle_beta   90.00
_cell.angle_gamma   90.00
#
_symmetry.space_group_name_H-M   'P 1'
#
loop_
_entity.id
_entity.type
_entity.pdbx_description
1 polymer ?
#
loop_
_entity_poly.entity_id
_entity_poly.type
_entity_poly.pdbx_seq_one_letter_code
_entity_poly.pdbx_strand_id
1 'polypeptide(L)'
;MDQDIKEIFLREDFQKANNIGLLDLNDFNKILKYELPKQPSLDWNPKSSSIPNRCWLNAIWDYILDSDCNLDLFEKYPLLPIDKPLNPKIVSEQLVSLNSSNPLIRYPLNFNHEPMVLVLEKLGVRFTDFRKAEPLKPYIYDWNLQNVLRIIGILQKFKDIPMEKFLNPLDSKDRESFRRFVIDNWSNWSELGH
;
A
#
# COMPACT_ATOMS: atom_id res chain seq x y z
N MET A 1 -12.35 -25.46 -17.99
CA MET A 1 -11.39 -25.21 -19.07
C MET A 1 -10.11 -24.58 -18.53
N ASP A 2 -10.11 -23.39 -17.93
CA ASP A 2 -8.87 -22.81 -17.34
C ASP A 2 -8.39 -23.51 -16.05
N GLN A 3 -9.31 -24.03 -15.24
CA GLN A 3 -8.98 -24.78 -14.02
C GLN A 3 -8.17 -26.06 -14.35
N ASP A 4 -8.57 -26.76 -15.41
CA ASP A 4 -7.98 -28.03 -15.85
C ASP A 4 -6.55 -27.84 -16.35
N ILE A 5 -6.27 -26.72 -17.03
CA ILE A 5 -4.93 -26.40 -17.53
C ILE A 5 -3.99 -26.08 -16.37
N LYS A 6 -4.42 -25.26 -15.40
CA LYS A 6 -3.61 -24.96 -14.21
C LYS A 6 -3.23 -26.22 -13.45
N GLU A 7 -4.17 -27.15 -13.26
CA GLU A 7 -3.89 -28.42 -12.61
C GLU A 7 -2.82 -29.22 -13.35
N ILE A 8 -2.86 -29.28 -14.69
CA ILE A 8 -1.86 -29.96 -15.51
C ILE A 8 -0.46 -29.35 -15.33
N PHE A 9 -0.33 -28.03 -15.37
CA PHE A 9 0.96 -27.33 -15.15
C PHE A 9 1.51 -27.50 -13.72
N LEU A 10 0.62 -27.72 -12.74
CA LEU A 10 0.99 -27.93 -11.35
C LEU A 10 1.33 -29.40 -11.03
N ARG A 11 1.11 -30.35 -11.95
CA ARG A 11 1.47 -31.75 -11.69
C ARG A 11 2.98 -31.96 -11.70
N GLU A 12 3.44 -32.71 -10.71
CA GLU A 12 4.85 -33.01 -10.48
C GLU A 12 5.50 -33.77 -11.66
N ASP A 13 4.74 -34.64 -12.34
CA ASP A 13 5.19 -35.40 -13.52
C ASP A 13 5.35 -34.51 -14.75
N PHE A 14 4.40 -33.62 -15.01
CA PHE A 14 4.47 -32.62 -16.07
C PHE A 14 5.66 -31.67 -15.87
N GLN A 15 5.88 -31.23 -14.62
CA GLN A 15 7.02 -30.40 -14.23
C GLN A 15 8.36 -31.09 -14.45
N LYS A 16 8.51 -32.32 -13.95
CA LYS A 16 9.72 -33.14 -14.12
C LYS A 16 10.00 -33.46 -15.59
N ALA A 17 8.97 -33.80 -16.38
CA ALA A 17 9.12 -34.15 -17.79
C ALA A 17 9.54 -32.95 -18.66
N ASN A 18 9.15 -31.74 -18.28
CA ASN A 18 9.46 -30.52 -19.05
C ASN A 18 10.61 -29.71 -18.45
N ASN A 19 11.27 -30.20 -17.39
CA ASN A 19 12.27 -29.47 -16.61
C ASN A 19 11.78 -28.09 -16.14
N ILE A 20 10.45 -27.97 -15.96
CA ILE A 20 9.78 -26.81 -15.42
C ILE A 20 9.82 -27.04 -13.91
N GLY A 21 10.79 -26.43 -13.21
CA GLY A 21 10.74 -26.39 -11.76
C GLY A 21 9.40 -25.80 -11.31
N LEU A 22 8.88 -26.24 -10.15
CA LEU A 22 7.88 -25.47 -9.42
C LEU A 22 8.30 -24.01 -9.51
N LEU A 23 7.45 -23.15 -10.07
CA LEU A 23 7.72 -21.72 -10.17
C LEU A 23 8.05 -21.23 -8.76
N ASP A 24 9.34 -21.16 -8.47
CA ASP A 24 9.82 -20.72 -7.19
C ASP A 24 9.74 -19.18 -7.16
N LEU A 25 9.95 -18.59 -5.99
CA LEU A 25 9.88 -17.15 -5.85
C LEU A 25 10.85 -16.40 -6.79
N ASN A 26 11.97 -17.01 -7.19
CA ASN A 26 12.91 -16.39 -8.10
C ASN A 26 12.38 -16.43 -9.54
N ASP A 27 11.78 -17.54 -9.96
CA ASP A 27 11.16 -17.66 -11.28
C ASP A 27 9.92 -16.77 -11.38
N PHE A 28 9.11 -16.69 -10.31
CA PHE A 28 8.02 -15.73 -10.22
C PHE A 28 8.51 -14.28 -10.32
N ASN A 29 9.57 -13.90 -9.59
CA ASN A 29 10.17 -12.56 -9.69
C ASN A 29 10.70 -12.25 -11.10
N LYS A 30 11.31 -13.24 -11.78
CA LYS A 30 11.74 -13.10 -13.18
C LYS A 30 10.56 -12.82 -14.10
N ILE A 31 9.45 -13.57 -13.96
CA ILE A 31 8.24 -13.36 -14.75
C ILE A 31 7.62 -11.99 -14.44
N LEU A 32 7.47 -11.66 -13.15
CA LEU A 32 6.89 -10.40 -12.71
C LEU A 32 7.65 -9.19 -13.26
N LYS A 33 8.97 -9.28 -13.45
CA LYS A 33 9.78 -8.23 -14.08
C LYS A 33 9.30 -7.84 -15.49
N TYR A 34 8.77 -8.80 -16.26
CA TYR A 34 8.29 -8.56 -17.62
C TYR A 34 6.88 -7.98 -17.66
N GLU A 35 6.03 -8.39 -16.71
CA GLU A 35 4.64 -7.92 -16.61
C GLU A 35 4.51 -6.58 -15.87
N LEU A 36 5.38 -6.34 -14.90
CA LEU A 36 5.35 -5.17 -14.04
C LEU A 36 6.77 -4.57 -13.93
N PRO A 37 7.08 -3.50 -14.67
CA PRO A 37 8.40 -2.88 -14.60
C PRO A 37 8.71 -2.37 -13.19
N LYS A 38 9.97 -2.50 -12.77
CA LYS A 38 10.46 -2.01 -11.48
C LYS A 38 10.51 -0.48 -11.50
N GLN A 39 9.56 0.16 -10.83
CA GLN A 39 9.48 1.60 -10.70
C GLN A 39 8.74 2.01 -9.41
N PRO A 40 8.99 3.22 -8.87
CA PRO A 40 8.41 3.64 -7.58
C PRO A 40 6.88 3.74 -7.59
N SER A 41 6.30 4.04 -8.75
CA SER A 41 4.86 4.19 -8.93
C SER A 41 4.43 3.87 -10.35
N LEU A 42 3.24 3.32 -10.53
CA LEU A 42 2.63 3.02 -11.82
C LEU A 42 1.16 3.46 -11.80
N ASP A 43 0.75 4.25 -12.80
CA ASP A 43 -0.67 4.51 -13.03
C ASP A 43 -1.32 3.22 -13.52
N TRP A 44 -2.44 2.83 -12.91
CA TRP A 44 -3.15 1.61 -13.28
C TRP A 44 -4.66 1.83 -13.25
N ASN A 45 -5.40 0.95 -13.90
CA ASN A 45 -6.85 0.93 -13.86
C ASN A 45 -7.30 -0.42 -13.27
N PRO A 46 -7.80 -0.46 -12.03
CA PRO A 46 -8.20 -1.71 -11.38
C PRO A 46 -9.34 -2.43 -12.11
N LYS A 47 -10.14 -1.69 -12.91
CA LYS A 47 -11.29 -2.19 -13.68
C LYS A 47 -10.93 -2.51 -15.14
N SER A 48 -9.66 -2.38 -15.52
CA SER A 48 -9.18 -2.70 -16.86
C SER A 48 -9.35 -4.19 -17.16
N SER A 49 -9.68 -4.51 -18.41
CA SER A 49 -9.61 -5.88 -18.93
C SER A 49 -8.17 -6.37 -19.12
N SER A 50 -7.22 -5.44 -19.27
CA SER A 50 -5.79 -5.72 -19.42
C SER A 50 -5.07 -5.63 -18.06
N ILE A 51 -4.02 -6.43 -17.89
CA ILE A 51 -3.16 -6.41 -16.70
C ILE A 51 -2.20 -5.21 -16.74
N PRO A 52 -1.80 -4.66 -15.57
CA PRO A 52 -2.28 -5.01 -14.23
C PRO A 52 -3.70 -4.49 -13.95
N ASN A 53 -4.54 -5.34 -13.35
CA ASN A 53 -5.89 -5.02 -12.86
C ASN A 53 -6.12 -5.62 -11.45
N ARG A 54 -7.27 -5.37 -10.82
CA ARG A 54 -7.50 -5.73 -9.41
C ARG A 54 -7.44 -7.24 -9.17
N CYS A 55 -7.97 -8.06 -10.07
CA CYS A 55 -7.90 -9.52 -9.97
C CYS A 55 -6.45 -10.02 -10.06
N TRP A 56 -5.70 -9.48 -11.01
CA TRP A 56 -4.28 -9.79 -11.17
C TRP A 56 -3.48 -9.43 -9.91
N LEU A 57 -3.67 -8.21 -9.40
CA LEU A 57 -2.98 -7.74 -8.20
C LEU A 57 -3.29 -8.63 -6.99
N ASN A 58 -4.55 -9.04 -6.83
CA ASN A 58 -4.93 -9.91 -5.73
C ASN A 58 -4.25 -11.27 -5.81
N ALA A 59 -4.20 -11.89 -6.98
CA ALA A 59 -3.53 -13.17 -7.18
C ALA A 59 -2.01 -13.11 -6.92
N ILE A 60 -1.36 -12.00 -7.31
CA ILE A 60 0.06 -11.76 -7.01
C ILE A 60 0.28 -11.72 -5.50
N TRP A 61 -0.56 -10.98 -4.76
CA TRP A 61 -0.44 -10.89 -3.31
C TRP A 61 -0.81 -12.17 -2.57
N ASP A 62 -1.80 -12.93 -3.05
CA ASP A 62 -2.12 -14.26 -2.50
C ASP A 62 -0.89 -15.15 -2.57
N TYR A 63 -0.25 -15.25 -3.75
CA TYR A 63 0.96 -16.05 -3.93
C TYR A 63 2.14 -15.58 -3.06
N ILE A 64 2.39 -14.26 -2.98
CA ILE A 64 3.47 -13.69 -2.16
C ILE A 64 3.27 -14.02 -0.69
N LEU A 65 2.05 -13.90 -0.17
CA LEU A 65 1.72 -14.13 1.23
C LEU A 65 1.69 -15.62 1.59
N ASP A 66 1.22 -16.48 0.68
CA ASP A 66 1.19 -17.94 0.88
C ASP A 66 2.59 -18.55 0.85
N SER A 67 3.55 -17.89 0.19
CA SER A 67 4.93 -18.37 0.04
C SER A 67 5.85 -18.03 1.23
N ASP A 68 5.33 -17.35 2.28
CA ASP A 68 6.08 -16.87 3.45
C ASP A 68 7.46 -16.25 3.09
N CYS A 69 7.46 -15.44 2.04
CA CYS A 69 8.69 -14.95 1.41
C CYS A 69 9.18 -13.63 2.01
N ASN A 70 10.49 -13.35 1.86
CA ASN A 70 11.02 -12.03 2.16
C ASN A 70 10.53 -11.01 1.10
N LEU A 71 9.78 -10.01 1.55
CA LEU A 71 9.23 -8.94 0.71
C LEU A 71 10.29 -8.03 0.06
N ASP A 72 11.55 -8.06 0.53
CA ASP A 72 12.66 -7.31 -0.08
C ASP A 72 12.84 -7.65 -1.57
N LEU A 73 12.50 -8.88 -1.97
CA LEU A 73 12.53 -9.32 -3.37
C LEU A 73 11.58 -8.50 -4.25
N PHE A 74 10.49 -8.01 -3.65
CA PHE A 74 9.40 -7.31 -4.32
C PHE A 74 9.41 -5.79 -4.08
N GLU A 75 10.35 -5.28 -3.27
CA GLU A 75 10.34 -3.88 -2.82
C GLU A 75 10.30 -2.87 -3.97
N LYS A 76 10.97 -3.17 -5.09
CA LYS A 76 11.07 -2.29 -6.26
C LYS A 76 9.86 -2.36 -7.20
N TYR A 77 8.90 -3.24 -6.95
CA TYR A 77 7.71 -3.39 -7.78
C TYR A 77 6.56 -2.54 -7.22
N PRO A 78 5.85 -1.79 -8.07
CA PRO A 78 4.68 -1.05 -7.64
C PRO A 78 3.51 -2.01 -7.39
N LEU A 79 3.37 -2.49 -6.15
CA LEU A 79 2.41 -3.52 -5.76
C LEU A 79 1.38 -3.04 -4.72
N LEU A 80 1.57 -1.87 -4.12
CA LEU A 80 0.61 -1.33 -3.16
C LEU A 80 -0.34 -0.34 -3.85
N PRO A 81 -1.66 -0.57 -3.84
CA PRO A 81 -2.60 0.38 -4.40
C PRO A 81 -2.79 1.56 -3.45
N ILE A 82 -2.77 2.76 -4.01
CA ILE A 82 -3.20 4.00 -3.37
C ILE A 82 -4.62 4.30 -3.83
N ASP A 83 -5.54 4.46 -2.89
CA ASP A 83 -6.86 5.00 -3.23
C ASP A 83 -6.79 6.51 -3.14
N LYS A 84 -7.08 7.16 -4.26
CA LYS A 84 -7.34 8.61 -4.26
C LYS A 84 -8.79 8.81 -3.81
N PRO A 85 -9.07 9.71 -2.88
CA PRO A 85 -10.44 9.95 -2.47
C PRO A 85 -11.20 10.64 -3.60
N LEU A 86 -12.42 10.12 -3.83
CA LEU A 86 -13.64 10.85 -4.20
C LEU A 86 -13.57 11.90 -5.33
N ASN A 87 -12.62 11.81 -6.27
CA ASN A 87 -12.79 12.47 -7.56
C ASN A 87 -13.26 11.45 -8.60
N PRO A 88 -14.58 11.36 -8.88
CA PRO A 88 -15.14 10.38 -9.82
C PRO A 88 -14.65 10.56 -11.28
N LYS A 89 -13.87 11.61 -11.57
CA LYS A 89 -13.24 11.83 -12.88
C LYS A 89 -11.83 11.23 -13.00
N ILE A 90 -11.22 10.76 -11.91
CA ILE A 90 -9.91 10.10 -11.94
C ILE A 90 -10.15 8.60 -12.17
N VAL A 91 -9.88 8.16 -13.39
CA VAL A 91 -10.04 6.74 -13.81
C VAL A 91 -8.80 5.92 -13.45
N SER A 92 -7.65 6.58 -13.23
CA SER A 92 -6.38 5.94 -12.88
C SER A 92 -6.06 6.06 -11.38
N GLU A 93 -6.10 4.91 -10.72
CA GLU A 93 -5.47 4.71 -9.42
C GLU A 93 -3.95 4.61 -9.61
N GLN A 94 -3.18 4.60 -8.52
CA GLN A 94 -1.74 4.37 -8.58
C GLN A 94 -1.36 3.13 -7.78
N LEU A 95 -0.47 2.32 -8.33
CA LEU A 95 0.31 1.36 -7.57
C LEU A 95 1.63 2.01 -7.16
N VAL A 96 2.13 1.72 -5.96
CA VAL A 96 3.43 2.18 -5.47
C VAL A 96 4.24 1.04 -4.89
N SER A 97 5.57 1.23 -4.92
CA SER A 97 6.53 0.31 -4.35
C SER A 97 6.37 0.19 -2.84
N LEU A 98 6.75 -0.97 -2.27
CA LEU A 98 6.89 -1.11 -0.82
C LEU A 98 7.99 -0.15 -0.37
N ASN A 99 7.69 0.80 0.52
CA ASN A 99 8.66 1.79 0.96
C ASN A 99 8.39 2.18 2.42
N SER A 100 9.23 1.68 3.32
CA SER A 100 9.09 1.97 4.76
C SER A 100 9.47 3.42 5.12
N SER A 101 10.17 4.14 4.22
CA SER A 101 10.47 5.57 4.35
C SER A 101 9.35 6.47 3.82
N ASN A 102 8.35 5.91 3.16
CA ASN A 102 7.13 6.60 2.72
C ASN A 102 5.93 5.63 2.81
N PRO A 103 5.56 5.20 4.03
CA PRO A 103 4.51 4.21 4.22
C PRO A 103 3.15 4.77 3.84
N LEU A 104 2.20 3.88 3.58
CA LEU A 104 0.78 4.22 3.41
C LEU A 104 0.07 4.15 4.76
N ILE A 105 -1.08 4.79 4.88
CA ILE A 105 -2.00 4.60 6.00
C ILE A 105 -3.33 4.04 5.50
N ARG A 106 -3.95 3.14 6.26
CA ARG A 106 -5.28 2.64 5.92
C ARG A 106 -6.32 3.75 6.01
N TYR A 107 -7.27 3.75 5.08
CA TYR A 107 -8.43 4.62 5.20
C TYR A 107 -9.20 4.34 6.50
N PRO A 108 -9.58 5.38 7.27
CA PRO A 108 -10.51 5.20 8.38
C PRO A 108 -11.88 4.75 7.86
N LEU A 109 -12.48 3.76 8.49
CA LEU A 109 -13.81 3.26 8.13
C LEU A 109 -14.94 4.26 8.48
N ASN A 110 -14.66 5.26 9.31
CA ASN A 110 -15.65 6.20 9.83
C ASN A 110 -15.57 7.58 9.16
N PHE A 111 -16.71 8.08 8.66
CA PHE A 111 -16.83 9.39 7.99
C PHE A 111 -16.39 10.60 8.83
N ASN A 112 -16.42 10.50 10.17
CA ASN A 112 -15.99 11.58 11.07
C ASN A 112 -14.51 11.97 10.90
N HIS A 113 -13.70 11.13 10.24
CA HIS A 113 -12.29 11.40 10.00
C HIS A 113 -12.00 12.07 8.64
N GLU A 114 -13.01 12.29 7.78
CA GLU A 114 -12.83 12.93 6.46
C GLU A 114 -12.05 14.25 6.54
N PRO A 115 -12.34 15.18 7.48
CA PRO A 115 -11.55 16.41 7.60
C PRO A 115 -10.06 16.15 7.84
N MET A 116 -9.74 15.15 8.67
CA MET A 116 -8.35 14.80 8.98
C MET A 116 -7.67 14.09 7.80
N VAL A 117 -8.39 13.25 7.06
CA VAL A 117 -7.89 12.63 5.82
C VAL A 117 -7.43 13.72 4.85
N LEU A 118 -8.27 14.73 4.57
CA LEU A 118 -7.93 15.83 3.67
C LEU A 118 -6.70 16.62 4.14
N VAL A 119 -6.56 16.84 5.46
CA VAL A 119 -5.36 17.47 6.04
C VAL A 119 -4.10 16.65 5.77
N LEU A 120 -4.17 15.34 5.99
CA LEU A 120 -3.03 14.44 5.79
C LEU A 120 -2.64 14.34 4.30
N GLU A 121 -3.61 14.33 3.40
CA GLU A 121 -3.35 14.36 1.96
C GLU A 121 -2.62 15.64 1.53
N LYS A 122 -3.01 16.81 2.05
CA LYS A 122 -2.29 18.08 1.80
C LYS A 122 -0.82 18.03 2.25
N LEU A 123 -0.52 17.23 3.27
CA LEU A 123 0.86 16.99 3.74
C LEU A 123 1.62 15.96 2.90
N GLY A 124 0.92 15.24 2.02
CA GLY A 124 1.46 14.21 1.14
C GLY A 124 1.36 12.79 1.71
N VAL A 125 0.56 12.58 2.76
CA VAL A 125 0.22 11.23 3.23
C VAL A 125 -0.62 10.53 2.18
N ARG A 126 -0.31 9.25 1.94
CA ARG A 126 -0.99 8.41 0.96
C ARG A 126 -1.80 7.36 1.68
N PHE A 127 -2.98 7.10 1.15
CA PHE A 127 -3.95 6.21 1.77
C PHE A 127 -4.19 4.94 0.95
N THR A 128 -4.65 3.88 1.61
CA THR A 128 -4.99 2.60 0.99
C THR A 128 -6.11 1.87 1.73
N ASP A 129 -6.92 1.11 1.02
CA ASP A 129 -7.90 0.15 1.52
C ASP A 129 -7.37 -1.28 1.49
N PHE A 130 -6.12 -1.45 1.04
CA PHE A 130 -5.54 -2.74 0.75
C PHE A 130 -5.49 -3.63 1.98
N ARG A 131 -5.65 -4.95 1.79
CA ARG A 131 -5.80 -5.98 2.84
C ARG A 131 -4.80 -5.89 4.00
N LYS A 132 -5.20 -6.37 5.18
CA LYS A 132 -4.34 -6.50 6.36
C LYS A 132 -3.50 -7.77 6.27
N ALA A 133 -2.18 -7.63 6.40
CA ALA A 133 -1.26 -8.76 6.45
C ALA A 133 -0.06 -8.40 7.34
N GLU A 134 0.39 -9.34 8.16
CA GLU A 134 1.55 -9.13 9.05
C GLU A 134 2.80 -8.66 8.31
N PRO A 135 3.20 -9.25 7.15
CA PRO A 135 4.35 -8.79 6.38
C PRO A 135 4.25 -7.33 5.89
N LEU A 136 3.03 -6.78 5.80
CA LEU A 136 2.79 -5.43 5.28
C LEU A 136 2.88 -4.33 6.35
N LYS A 137 2.96 -4.68 7.63
CA LYS A 137 3.01 -3.71 8.75
C LYS A 137 4.10 -2.63 8.60
N PRO A 138 5.30 -2.88 8.04
CA PRO A 138 6.31 -1.84 7.83
C PRO A 138 5.91 -0.80 6.78
N TYR A 139 5.00 -1.15 5.87
CA TYR A 139 4.67 -0.36 4.69
C TYR A 139 3.24 0.22 4.72
N ILE A 140 2.33 -0.39 5.48
CA ILE A 140 0.94 0.06 5.63
C ILE A 140 0.62 0.16 7.11
N TYR A 141 0.40 1.37 7.60
CA TYR A 141 0.00 1.63 8.97
C TYR A 141 -1.52 1.64 9.12
N ASP A 142 -1.99 1.18 10.27
CA ASP A 142 -3.39 1.30 10.66
C ASP A 142 -3.75 2.73 11.05
N TRP A 143 -5.01 3.11 10.83
CA TRP A 143 -5.53 4.39 11.27
C TRP A 143 -5.63 4.45 12.80
N ASN A 144 -4.70 5.19 13.42
CA ASN A 144 -4.76 5.62 14.82
C ASN A 144 -3.84 6.82 15.04
N LEU A 145 -3.98 7.50 16.18
CA LEU A 145 -3.20 8.70 16.50
C LEU A 145 -1.68 8.47 16.43
N GLN A 146 -1.18 7.36 16.98
CA GLN A 146 0.25 7.06 17.00
C GLN A 146 0.83 6.94 15.58
N ASN A 147 0.17 6.18 14.73
CA ASN A 147 0.57 5.97 13.35
C ASN A 147 0.43 7.24 12.50
N VAL A 148 -0.59 8.06 12.74
CA VAL A 148 -0.76 9.37 12.09
C VAL A 148 0.39 10.32 12.46
N LEU A 149 0.76 10.40 13.74
CA LEU A 149 1.90 11.23 14.15
C LEU A 149 3.23 10.67 13.63
N ARG A 150 3.37 9.34 13.62
CA ARG A 150 4.54 8.65 13.10
C ARG A 150 4.75 8.93 11.61
N ILE A 151 3.72 8.79 10.77
CA ILE A 151 3.83 9.03 9.32
C ILE A 151 4.16 10.50 9.02
N ILE A 152 3.59 11.44 9.78
CA ILE A 152 3.95 12.87 9.68
C ILE A 152 5.43 13.07 9.97
N GLY A 153 5.94 12.48 11.06
CA GLY A 153 7.35 12.56 11.42
C GLY A 153 8.27 11.93 10.36
N ILE A 154 7.87 10.79 9.78
CA ILE A 154 8.62 10.14 8.69
C ILE A 154 8.67 11.05 7.47
N LEU A 155 7.53 11.57 7.02
CA LEU A 155 7.43 12.43 5.83
C LEU A 155 8.16 13.76 6.01
N GLN A 156 8.09 14.36 7.20
CA GLN A 156 8.82 15.57 7.52
C GLN A 156 10.34 15.34 7.44
N LYS A 157 10.83 14.22 8.00
CA LYS A 157 12.25 13.84 7.91
C LYS A 157 12.67 13.52 6.48
N PHE A 158 11.81 12.82 5.72
CA PHE A 158 12.06 12.49 4.32
C PHE A 158 12.20 13.74 3.45
N LYS A 159 11.42 14.80 3.74
CA LYS A 159 11.53 16.09 3.05
C LYS A 159 12.67 16.97 3.57
N ASP A 160 13.32 16.60 4.67
CA ASP A 160 14.41 17.33 5.31
C ASP A 160 14.09 18.82 5.56
N ILE A 161 12.91 19.10 6.10
CA ILE A 161 12.46 20.48 6.42
C ILE A 161 11.95 20.57 7.85
N PRO A 162 12.11 21.73 8.55
CA PRO A 162 11.52 21.92 9.88
C PRO A 162 10.00 21.70 9.89
N MET A 163 9.46 21.20 11.02
CA MET A 163 8.03 20.92 11.19
C MET A 163 7.15 22.12 10.84
N GLU A 164 7.57 23.34 11.21
CA GLU A 164 6.84 24.56 10.87
C GLU A 164 6.66 24.73 9.36
N LYS A 165 7.72 24.52 8.58
CA LYS A 165 7.66 24.57 7.11
C LYS A 165 6.86 23.41 6.53
N PHE A 166 6.93 22.24 7.15
CA PHE A 166 6.15 21.06 6.74
C PHE A 166 4.64 21.31 6.84
N LEU A 167 4.21 22.07 7.85
CA LEU A 167 2.81 22.41 8.11
C LEU A 167 2.31 23.67 7.36
N ASN A 168 3.17 24.33 6.57
CA ASN A 168 2.77 25.50 5.75
C ASN A 168 1.59 25.26 4.80
N PRO A 169 1.41 24.07 4.20
CA PRO A 169 0.26 23.80 3.34
C PRO A 169 -1.10 23.85 4.06
N LEU A 170 -1.11 23.84 5.40
CA LEU A 170 -2.32 23.78 6.21
C LEU A 170 -2.82 25.18 6.57
N ASP A 171 -4.08 25.45 6.20
CA ASP A 171 -4.79 26.66 6.60
C ASP A 171 -5.28 26.60 8.07
N SER A 172 -6.00 27.63 8.53
CA SER A 172 -6.51 27.68 9.91
C SER A 172 -7.53 26.57 10.22
N LYS A 173 -8.36 26.18 9.24
CA LYS A 173 -9.37 25.12 9.38
C LYS A 173 -8.72 23.74 9.41
N ASP A 174 -7.68 23.54 8.60
CA ASP A 174 -6.86 22.33 8.59
C ASP A 174 -6.19 22.12 9.95
N ARG A 175 -5.56 23.18 10.48
CA ARG A 175 -4.89 23.14 11.80
C ARG A 175 -5.89 22.88 12.93
N GLU A 176 -7.08 23.44 12.85
CA GLU A 176 -8.15 23.18 13.82
C GLU A 176 -8.63 21.73 13.75
N SER A 177 -8.80 21.19 12.54
CA SER A 177 -9.18 19.78 12.32
C SER A 177 -8.12 18.84 12.89
N PHE A 178 -6.83 19.16 12.68
CA PHE A 178 -5.72 18.43 13.26
C PHE A 178 -5.74 18.45 14.80
N ARG A 179 -5.96 19.62 15.41
CA ARG A 179 -6.06 19.74 16.88
C ARG A 179 -7.20 18.92 17.45
N ARG A 180 -8.39 19.00 16.85
CA ARG A 180 -9.55 18.20 17.28
C ARG A 180 -9.26 16.71 17.20
N PHE A 181 -8.70 16.26 16.08
CA PHE A 181 -8.29 14.86 15.93
C PHE A 181 -7.35 14.41 17.06
N VAL A 182 -6.34 15.21 17.41
CA VAL A 182 -5.43 14.90 18.52
C VAL A 182 -6.17 14.84 19.86
N ILE A 183 -7.03 15.81 20.15
CA ILE A 183 -7.80 15.87 21.41
C ILE A 183 -8.76 14.68 21.52
N ASP A 184 -9.52 14.39 20.47
CA ASP A 184 -10.53 13.32 20.43
C ASP A 184 -9.91 11.93 20.59
N ASN A 185 -8.62 11.78 20.25
CA ASN A 185 -7.89 10.51 20.34
C ASN A 185 -6.86 10.49 21.48
N TRP A 186 -6.82 11.53 22.31
CA TRP A 186 -5.82 11.69 23.36
C TRP A 186 -5.95 10.61 24.44
N SER A 187 -7.18 10.28 24.85
CA SER A 187 -7.46 9.27 25.89
C SER A 187 -6.97 7.87 25.51
N ASN A 188 -7.12 7.50 24.23
CA ASN A 188 -6.64 6.23 23.68
C ASN A 188 -5.11 6.15 23.63
N TRP A 189 -4.42 7.29 23.71
CA TRP A 189 -2.97 7.39 23.68
C TRP A 189 -2.33 7.13 25.05
N SER A 190 -2.99 7.54 26.14
CA SER A 190 -2.52 7.32 27.51
C SER A 190 -2.63 5.88 28.00
N GLU A 191 -3.45 5.04 27.36
CA GLU A 191 -3.65 3.63 27.75
C GLU A 191 -2.64 2.67 27.12
N LEU A 192 -1.91 3.09 26.07
CA LEU A 192 -0.95 2.27 25.32
C LEU A 192 0.52 2.59 25.71
N GLY A 193 0.77 2.78 27.01
CA GLY A 193 2.03 3.28 27.56
C GLY A 193 3.32 2.80 26.88
N HIS A 194 4.16 3.79 26.57
CA HIS A 194 5.63 3.78 26.31
C HIS A 194 6.24 2.69 25.44
#